data_AF-A0A7K0T7L4-F1
#
_entry.id   AF-A0A7K0T7L4-F1
#
_cell.length_a   1.000
_cell.length_b   1.000
_cell.length_c   1.000
_cell.angle_alpha   90.00
_cell.angle_beta   90.00
_cell.angle_gamma   90.00
#
_symmetry.space_group_name_H-M   'P 1'
#
loop_
_entity.id
_entity.type
_entity.pdbx_description
1 polymer ?
#
loop_
_entity_poly.entity_id
_entity_poly.type
_entity_poly.pdbx_seq_one_letter_code
_entity_poly.pdbx_strand_id
1 'polypeptide(L)'
;MAIDDKFELLSIGDLNVTGRLVDASNATLYATATHGDQSITCIYKPIAGERPLWDFPDGALAYREYAAFLISDTLGFDLVPLTILRDGPYGFGMVQEWIDIDESIDLGTFFSSDNPMLRSMALFDAIINNTDRKIGHLLPTPAGELFGCDHGVT
;
A
#
# COMPACT_ATOMS: atom_id res chain seq x y z
N MET A 1 20.45 1.26 -3.10
CA MET A 1 19.94 -0.07 -3.52
C MET A 1 18.54 0.15 -4.10
N ALA A 2 17.95 -0.77 -4.88
CA ALA A 2 16.74 -0.47 -5.67
C ALA A 2 15.56 0.18 -4.92
N ILE A 3 15.43 -0.05 -3.61
CA ILE A 3 14.45 0.64 -2.73
C ILE A 3 14.79 2.13 -2.57
N ASP A 4 16.05 2.50 -2.38
CA ASP A 4 16.48 3.89 -2.26
C ASP A 4 16.15 4.70 -3.51
N ASP A 5 16.35 4.10 -4.69
CA ASP A 5 16.04 4.73 -5.98
C ASP A 5 14.52 4.95 -6.14
N LYS A 6 13.70 3.95 -5.75
CA LYS A 6 12.24 4.07 -5.73
C LYS A 6 11.76 5.11 -4.70
N PHE A 7 12.37 5.13 -3.51
CA PHE A 7 12.05 6.09 -2.46
C PHE A 7 12.33 7.51 -2.90
N GLU A 8 13.49 7.77 -3.50
CA GLU A 8 13.81 9.07 -4.05
C GLU A 8 12.76 9.46 -5.11
N LEU A 9 12.51 8.60 -6.10
CA LEU A 9 11.55 8.88 -7.17
C LEU A 9 10.13 9.15 -6.65
N LEU A 10 9.63 8.37 -5.69
CA LEU A 10 8.34 8.60 -5.04
C LEU A 10 8.34 9.89 -4.22
N SER A 11 9.46 10.28 -3.62
CA SER A 11 9.56 11.44 -2.74
C SER A 11 9.64 12.76 -3.49
N ILE A 12 10.43 12.82 -4.57
CA ILE A 12 10.72 14.07 -5.29
C ILE A 12 10.10 14.14 -6.69
N GLY A 13 9.60 13.03 -7.23
CA GLY A 13 8.95 13.00 -8.53
C GLY A 13 7.70 13.87 -8.58
N ASP A 14 7.42 14.44 -9.75
CA ASP A 14 6.16 15.14 -10.00
C ASP A 14 5.01 14.15 -10.03
N LEU A 15 4.07 14.31 -9.10
CA LEU A 15 2.99 13.35 -8.84
C LEU A 15 1.77 13.68 -9.71
N ASN A 16 1.59 12.91 -10.78
CA ASN A 16 0.52 13.09 -11.74
C ASN A 16 -0.57 12.03 -11.53
N VAL A 17 -1.77 12.47 -11.11
CA VAL A 17 -2.92 11.58 -10.93
C VAL A 17 -3.56 11.28 -12.29
N THR A 18 -3.63 10.01 -12.64
CA THR A 18 -4.13 9.54 -13.96
C THR A 18 -5.48 8.84 -13.85
N GLY A 19 -5.89 8.42 -12.65
CA GLY A 19 -7.19 7.79 -12.44
C GLY A 19 -7.61 7.71 -10.97
N ARG A 20 -8.81 7.16 -10.75
CA ARG A 20 -9.35 6.87 -9.42
C ARG A 20 -9.88 5.44 -9.38
N LEU A 21 -9.57 4.71 -8.31
CA LEU A 21 -10.17 3.42 -8.04
C LEU A 21 -11.57 3.66 -7.47
N VAL A 22 -12.60 3.26 -8.23
CA VAL A 22 -14.01 3.58 -7.93
C VAL A 22 -14.60 2.74 -6.81
N ASP A 23 -14.11 1.52 -6.61
CA ASP A 23 -14.60 0.59 -5.59
C ASP A 23 -14.02 0.86 -4.19
N ALA A 24 -13.12 1.85 -4.07
CA ALA A 24 -12.55 2.24 -2.79
C ALA A 24 -13.49 3.18 -2.00
N SER A 25 -13.67 2.90 -0.71
CA SER A 25 -14.53 3.70 0.18
C SER A 25 -13.97 5.09 0.49
N ASN A 26 -12.64 5.20 0.45
CA ASN A 26 -11.88 6.45 0.60
C ASN A 26 -11.29 6.88 -0.75
N ALA A 27 -10.88 8.14 -0.87
CA ALA A 27 -10.19 8.61 -2.07
C ALA A 27 -8.90 7.81 -2.29
N THR A 28 -8.90 6.96 -3.32
CA THR A 28 -7.75 6.15 -3.73
C THR A 28 -7.45 6.45 -5.20
N LEU A 29 -6.32 7.10 -5.44
CA LEU A 29 -5.97 7.68 -6.73
C LEU A 29 -4.82 6.89 -7.34
N TYR A 30 -4.98 6.51 -8.59
CA TYR A 30 -3.91 5.92 -9.39
C TYR A 30 -3.08 7.05 -9.98
N ALA A 31 -1.78 7.02 -9.76
CA ALA A 31 -0.88 8.11 -10.09
C ALA A 31 0.49 7.60 -10.58
N THR A 32 1.25 8.51 -11.19
CA THR A 32 2.63 8.27 -11.60
C THR A 32 3.50 9.38 -11.01
N ALA A 33 4.60 9.02 -10.36
CA ALA A 33 5.63 9.95 -9.93
C ALA A 33 6.79 9.92 -10.95
N THR A 34 7.14 11.09 -11.51
CA THR A 34 8.15 11.19 -12.58
C THR A 34 9.26 12.16 -12.18
N HIS A 35 10.52 11.74 -12.32
CA HIS A 35 11.70 12.58 -12.11
C HIS A 35 12.73 12.30 -13.21
N GLY A 36 13.00 13.32 -14.05
CA GLY A 36 13.81 13.13 -15.27
C GLY A 36 13.15 12.11 -16.21
N ASP A 37 13.90 11.11 -16.65
CA ASP A 37 13.43 10.04 -17.54
C ASP A 37 12.87 8.82 -16.79
N GLN A 38 12.84 8.88 -15.45
CA GLN A 38 12.34 7.80 -14.61
C GLN A 38 10.91 8.07 -14.16
N SER A 39 10.09 7.02 -14.11
CA SER A 39 8.73 7.09 -13.60
C SER A 39 8.38 5.82 -12.83
N ILE A 40 7.51 5.98 -11.83
CA ILE A 40 6.98 4.87 -11.04
C ILE A 40 5.48 5.06 -10.85
N THR A 41 4.74 3.97 -11.02
CA THR A 41 3.30 3.93 -10.75
C THR A 41 3.08 3.80 -9.24
N CYS A 42 2.08 4.50 -8.72
CA CYS A 42 1.76 4.50 -7.31
C CYS A 42 0.27 4.70 -7.05
N ILE A 43 -0.14 4.35 -5.82
CA ILE A 43 -1.41 4.72 -5.22
C ILE A 43 -1.19 5.94 -4.34
N TYR A 44 -2.02 6.96 -4.53
CA TYR A 44 -2.05 8.17 -3.71
C TYR A 44 -3.40 8.25 -2.96
N LYS A 45 -3.36 8.25 -1.63
CA LYS A 45 -4.55 8.47 -0.76
C LYS A 45 -4.39 9.80 0.01
N PRO A 46 -5.02 10.90 -0.44
CA PRO A 46 -4.99 12.18 0.29
C PRO A 46 -5.80 12.12 1.58
N ILE A 47 -5.33 12.80 2.63
CA ILE A 47 -6.04 12.91 3.91
C ILE A 47 -7.41 13.58 3.73
N ALA A 48 -7.50 14.59 2.87
CA ALA A 48 -8.73 15.33 2.62
C ALA A 48 -9.89 14.46 2.09
N GLY A 49 -9.59 13.26 1.57
CA GLY A 49 -10.57 12.31 1.04
C GLY A 49 -10.92 11.16 1.99
N GLU A 50 -10.48 11.22 3.24
CA GLU A 50 -10.73 10.19 4.25
C GLU A 50 -12.12 10.28 4.88
N ARG A 51 -12.65 9.10 5.19
CA ARG A 51 -13.90 8.82 5.89
C ARG A 51 -13.58 7.74 6.93
N PRO A 52 -12.96 8.12 8.06
CA PRO A 52 -12.59 7.18 9.10
C PRO A 52 -13.84 6.49 9.70
N LEU A 53 -13.66 5.25 10.13
CA LEU A 53 -14.70 4.52 10.86
C LEU A 53 -14.76 4.99 12.32
N TRP A 54 -15.89 4.74 12.98
CA TRP A 54 -16.14 5.18 14.36
C TRP A 54 -15.18 4.56 15.39
N ASP A 55 -14.66 3.37 15.10
CA ASP A 55 -13.70 2.61 15.88
C ASP A 55 -12.24 3.01 15.60
N PHE A 56 -11.99 3.87 14.60
CA PHE A 56 -10.68 4.47 14.29
C PHE A 56 -10.76 6.01 14.21
N PRO A 57 -11.18 6.70 15.29
CA PRO A 57 -11.49 8.13 15.26
C PRO A 57 -10.25 9.05 15.24
N ASP A 58 -9.10 8.53 15.66
CA ASP A 58 -7.89 9.33 15.87
C ASP A 58 -6.92 9.24 14.68
N GLY A 59 -6.29 10.37 14.35
CA GLY A 59 -5.30 10.45 13.28
C GLY A 59 -5.91 10.37 11.87
N ALA A 60 -5.05 10.15 10.88
CA ALA A 60 -5.44 9.97 9.48
C ALA A 60 -5.16 8.54 9.01
N LEU A 61 -6.00 8.00 8.13
CA LEU A 61 -5.83 6.67 7.54
C LEU A 61 -4.53 6.58 6.75
N ALA A 62 -4.11 7.67 6.09
CA ALA A 62 -2.81 7.77 5.41
C ALA A 62 -1.63 7.54 6.37
N TYR A 63 -1.72 8.01 7.63
CA TYR A 63 -0.67 7.78 8.61
C TYR A 63 -0.60 6.31 9.03
N ARG A 64 -1.74 5.63 9.07
CA ARG A 64 -1.82 4.20 9.40
C ARG A 64 -1.23 3.32 8.30
N GLU A 65 -1.51 3.65 7.04
CA GLU A 65 -0.86 3.00 5.88
C GLU A 65 0.66 3.15 5.93
N TYR A 66 1.15 4.35 6.21
CA TYR A 66 2.59 4.61 6.35
C TYR A 66 3.20 3.89 7.57
N ALA A 67 2.50 3.87 8.71
CA ALA A 67 2.94 3.16 9.89
C ALA A 67 3.04 1.65 9.65
N ALA A 68 2.11 1.06 8.90
CA ALA A 68 2.18 -0.34 8.51
C ALA A 68 3.44 -0.64 7.69
N PHE A 69 3.77 0.23 6.72
CA PHE A 69 5.04 0.11 5.98
C PHE A 69 6.25 0.16 6.92
N LEU A 70 6.33 1.17 7.79
CA LEU A 70 7.45 1.31 8.72
C LEU A 70 7.61 0.09 9.65
N ILE A 71 6.51 -0.45 10.17
CA ILE A 71 6.55 -1.64 11.04
C ILE A 71 7.00 -2.86 10.25
N SER A 72 6.48 -3.05 9.03
CA SER A 72 6.85 -4.17 8.17
C SER A 72 8.34 -4.14 7.81
N ASP A 73 8.84 -2.98 7.38
CA ASP A 73 10.25 -2.77 7.00
C ASP A 73 11.19 -2.93 8.20
N THR A 74 10.86 -2.28 9.33
CA THR A 74 11.71 -2.29 10.53
C THR A 74 11.82 -3.69 11.15
N LEU A 75 10.74 -4.48 11.09
CA LEU A 75 10.72 -5.84 11.66
C LEU A 75 11.13 -6.91 10.65
N GLY A 76 11.44 -6.55 9.40
CA GLY A 76 11.88 -7.47 8.35
C GLY A 76 10.78 -8.43 7.88
N PHE A 77 9.51 -7.99 7.93
CA PHE A 77 8.42 -8.73 7.31
C PHE A 77 8.45 -8.59 5.79
N ASP A 78 8.80 -7.40 5.28
CA ASP A 78 8.84 -7.07 3.85
C ASP A 78 7.51 -7.34 3.13
N LEU A 79 6.38 -7.12 3.81
CA LEU A 79 5.03 -7.43 3.35
C LEU A 79 4.24 -6.22 2.84
N VAL A 80 4.69 -5.00 3.11
CA VAL A 80 3.97 -3.78 2.71
C VAL A 80 4.79 -3.05 1.63
N PRO A 81 4.20 -2.69 0.48
CA PRO A 81 4.90 -1.94 -0.56
C PRO A 81 5.44 -0.62 -0.01
N LEU A 82 6.51 -0.13 -0.64
CA LEU A 82 7.13 1.13 -0.26
C LEU A 82 6.08 2.24 -0.15
N THR A 83 5.91 2.78 1.04
CA THR A 83 4.89 3.79 1.34
C THR A 83 5.55 4.99 1.97
N ILE A 84 5.22 6.19 1.49
CA ILE A 84 5.73 7.45 2.02
C ILE A 84 4.58 8.42 2.31
N LEU A 85 4.88 9.47 3.07
CA LEU A 85 4.00 10.62 3.25
C LEU A 85 4.59 11.84 2.54
N ARG A 86 3.78 12.53 1.73
CA ARG A 86 4.17 13.78 1.06
C ARG A 86 2.97 14.61 0.65
N ASP A 87 3.24 15.85 0.25
CA ASP A 87 2.29 16.67 -0.47
C ASP A 87 2.06 16.15 -1.90
N GLY A 88 0.82 16.28 -2.38
CA GLY A 88 0.39 15.98 -3.73
C GLY A 88 -0.70 16.92 -4.22
N PRO A 89 -1.24 16.71 -5.45
CA PRO A 89 -2.20 17.62 -6.09
C PRO A 89 -3.50 17.86 -5.31
N TYR A 90 -3.82 16.98 -4.36
CA TYR A 90 -5.04 17.04 -3.54
C TYR A 90 -4.75 17.15 -2.04
N GLY A 91 -3.57 17.67 -1.66
CA GLY A 91 -3.15 17.89 -0.28
C GLY A 91 -2.08 16.90 0.20
N PHE A 92 -1.89 16.83 1.52
CA PHE A 92 -1.00 15.85 2.12
C PHE A 92 -1.65 14.47 2.14
N GLY A 93 -0.87 13.40 1.94
CA GLY A 93 -1.37 12.03 1.95
C GLY A 93 -0.27 10.99 1.87
N MET A 94 -0.68 9.72 1.82
CA MET A 94 0.24 8.62 1.57
C MET A 94 0.38 8.36 0.07
N VAL A 95 1.60 8.02 -0.35
CA VAL A 95 1.92 7.52 -1.68
C VAL A 95 2.57 6.15 -1.52
N GLN A 96 1.98 5.12 -2.11
CA GLN A 96 2.42 3.73 -2.02
C GLN A 96 2.79 3.21 -3.41
N GLU A 97 3.90 2.51 -3.52
CA GLU A 97 4.31 1.81 -4.74
C GLU A 97 3.20 0.89 -5.26
N TRP A 98 2.96 0.96 -6.57
CA TRP A 98 2.09 0.00 -7.25
C TRP A 98 2.82 -1.33 -7.46
N ILE A 99 2.18 -2.44 -7.10
CA ILE A 99 2.71 -3.78 -7.29
C ILE A 99 1.98 -4.46 -8.44
N ASP A 100 2.74 -4.90 -9.44
CA ASP A 100 2.23 -5.77 -10.49
C ASP A 100 2.05 -7.19 -9.93
N ILE A 101 0.80 -7.65 -9.93
CA ILE A 101 0.43 -8.97 -9.42
C ILE A 101 0.62 -10.05 -10.48
N ASP A 102 0.88 -11.29 -10.04
CA ASP A 102 0.83 -12.45 -10.91
C ASP A 102 -0.62 -12.85 -11.18
N GLU A 103 -1.14 -12.42 -12.34
CA GLU A 103 -2.51 -12.72 -12.79
C GLU A 103 -2.77 -14.22 -13.03
N SER A 104 -1.73 -15.06 -13.07
CA SER A 104 -1.91 -16.51 -13.17
C SER A 104 -2.30 -17.16 -11.84
N ILE A 105 -2.14 -16.44 -10.73
CA ILE A 105 -2.52 -16.91 -9.39
C ILE A 105 -4.00 -16.62 -9.15
N ASP A 106 -4.79 -17.68 -9.02
CA ASP A 106 -6.15 -17.57 -8.50
C ASP A 106 -6.12 -17.25 -6.99
N LEU A 107 -6.41 -16.01 -6.64
CA LEU A 107 -6.42 -15.55 -5.25
C LEU A 107 -7.39 -16.35 -4.36
N GLY A 108 -8.51 -16.83 -4.93
CA GLY A 108 -9.50 -17.66 -4.22
C GLY A 108 -8.93 -19.01 -3.77
N THR A 109 -8.11 -19.65 -4.58
CA THR A 109 -7.41 -20.87 -4.17
C THR A 109 -6.19 -20.53 -3.30
N PHE A 110 -5.44 -19.47 -3.65
CA PHE A 110 -4.22 -19.09 -2.95
C PHE A 110 -4.46 -18.77 -1.47
N PHE A 111 -5.46 -17.96 -1.12
CA PHE A 111 -5.69 -17.54 0.27
C PHE A 111 -5.99 -18.71 1.23
N SER A 112 -6.49 -19.82 0.70
CA SER A 112 -6.83 -21.02 1.46
C SER A 112 -5.72 -22.08 1.49
N SER A 113 -4.58 -21.78 0.86
CA SER A 113 -3.42 -22.67 0.82
C SER A 113 -2.58 -22.63 2.10
N ASP A 114 -1.80 -23.68 2.33
CA ASP A 114 -0.83 -23.74 3.43
C ASP A 114 0.48 -23.05 3.05
N ASN A 115 0.46 -21.71 2.96
CA ASN A 115 1.61 -20.91 2.54
C ASN A 115 2.27 -20.15 3.72
N PRO A 116 3.61 -20.26 3.92
CA PRO A 116 4.33 -19.49 4.94
C PRO A 116 4.12 -17.97 4.86
N MET A 117 4.06 -17.40 3.65
CA MET A 117 3.87 -15.95 3.48
C MET A 117 2.48 -15.48 3.95
N LEU A 118 1.44 -16.31 3.77
CA LEU A 118 0.11 -16.02 4.30
C LEU A 118 0.08 -16.04 5.84
N ARG A 119 0.87 -16.93 6.46
CA ARG A 119 1.03 -16.92 7.92
C ARG A 119 1.78 -15.67 8.40
N SER A 120 2.82 -15.25 7.70
CA SER A 120 3.52 -14.00 7.98
C SER A 120 2.58 -12.81 7.86
N MET A 121 1.74 -12.75 6.81
CA MET A 121 0.72 -11.71 6.65
C MET A 121 -0.28 -11.71 7.79
N ALA A 122 -0.82 -12.87 8.18
CA ALA A 122 -1.76 -12.97 9.30
C ALA A 122 -1.14 -12.55 10.64
N LEU A 123 0.13 -12.90 10.88
CA LEU A 123 0.86 -12.45 12.06
C LEU A 123 1.10 -10.94 12.03
N PHE A 124 1.48 -10.40 10.88
CA PHE A 124 1.67 -8.97 10.70
C PHE A 124 0.38 -8.20 10.93
N ASP A 125 -0.74 -8.64 10.34
CA ASP A 125 -2.07 -8.08 10.56
C ASP A 125 -2.44 -8.08 12.06
N ALA A 126 -2.13 -9.16 12.79
CA ALA A 126 -2.35 -9.22 14.23
C ALA A 126 -1.47 -8.24 15.02
N ILE A 127 -0.21 -8.02 14.59
CA ILE A 127 0.73 -7.07 15.23
C ILE A 127 0.23 -5.63 15.08
N ILE A 128 -0.22 -5.26 13.89
CA ILE A 128 -0.70 -3.91 13.59
C ILE A 128 -2.20 -3.75 13.88
N ASN A 129 -2.87 -4.80 14.38
CA ASN A 129 -4.31 -4.81 14.67
C ASN A 129 -5.19 -4.51 13.42
N ASN A 130 -4.74 -4.96 12.24
CA ASN A 130 -5.54 -4.90 11.00
C ASN A 130 -6.67 -5.92 11.05
N THR A 131 -7.92 -5.47 11.00
CA THR A 131 -9.08 -6.35 11.00
C THR A 131 -9.79 -6.46 9.65
N ASP A 132 -9.33 -5.74 8.62
CA ASP A 132 -10.03 -5.63 7.32
C ASP A 132 -9.24 -6.26 6.15
N ARG A 133 -8.39 -7.26 6.44
CA ARG A 133 -7.69 -8.02 5.40
C ARG A 133 -8.70 -8.80 4.54
N LYS A 134 -8.90 -8.35 3.30
CA LYS A 134 -9.69 -9.05 2.27
C LYS A 134 -8.78 -9.80 1.30
N ILE A 135 -9.31 -10.83 0.64
CA ILE A 135 -8.57 -11.62 -0.36
C ILE A 135 -7.98 -10.72 -1.46
N GLY A 136 -8.73 -9.71 -1.91
CA GLY A 136 -8.27 -8.75 -2.91
C GLY A 136 -7.17 -7.79 -2.44
N HIS A 137 -6.78 -7.82 -1.16
CA HIS A 137 -5.67 -7.03 -0.64
C HIS A 137 -4.33 -7.79 -0.69
N LEU A 138 -4.34 -9.06 -1.11
CA LEU A 138 -3.14 -9.87 -1.30
C LEU A 138 -2.59 -9.63 -2.70
N LEU A 139 -1.30 -9.30 -2.77
CA LEU A 139 -0.59 -8.91 -3.99
C LEU A 139 0.59 -9.87 -4.21
N PRO A 140 0.34 -11.13 -4.63
CA PRO A 140 1.42 -12.04 -4.96
C PRO A 140 2.10 -11.60 -6.25
N THR A 141 3.43 -11.57 -6.26
CA THR A 141 4.21 -11.09 -7.41
C THR A 141 4.72 -12.25 -8.28
N PRO A 142 5.03 -12.00 -9.57
CA PRO A 142 5.67 -13.00 -10.42
C PRO A 142 7.06 -13.45 -9.91
N ALA A 143 7.68 -12.67 -9.01
CA ALA A 143 8.94 -13.03 -8.37
C ALA A 143 8.76 -14.00 -7.18
N GLY A 144 7.52 -14.36 -6.84
CA GLY A 144 7.19 -15.26 -5.74
C GLY A 144 7.12 -14.57 -4.38
N GLU A 145 7.05 -13.25 -4.35
CA GLU A 145 6.84 -12.46 -3.12
C GLU A 145 5.35 -12.29 -2.85
N LEU A 146 5.00 -11.89 -1.63
CA LEU A 146 3.64 -11.53 -1.25
C LEU A 146 3.64 -10.18 -0.56
N PHE A 147 2.96 -9.21 -1.18
CA PHE A 147 2.64 -7.96 -0.54
C PHE A 147 1.17 -7.91 -0.08
N GLY A 148 0.89 -7.01 0.84
CA GLY A 148 -0.45 -6.64 1.28
C GLY A 148 -0.67 -5.16 1.08
N CYS A 149 -1.91 -4.75 0.81
CA CYS A 149 -2.32 -3.35 0.80
C CYS A 149 -3.51 -3.11 1.75
N ASP A 150 -3.95 -1.85 1.85
CA ASP A 150 -5.11 -1.41 2.63
C ASP A 150 -4.99 -1.67 4.15
N HIS A 151 -4.04 -0.96 4.76
CA HIS A 151 -3.77 -0.99 6.20
C HIS A 151 -4.29 0.24 6.94
N GLY A 152 -5.20 1.00 6.31
CA GLY A 152 -5.82 2.18 6.92
C GLY A 152 -6.66 1.87 8.16
N VAL A 153 -7.08 0.61 8.35
CA VAL A 153 -7.94 0.14 9.44
C VAL A 153 -7.14 -0.78 10.38
N THR A 154 -6.14 -0.19 11.04
CA THR A 154 -5.15 -0.83 11.94
C THR A 154 -5.18 -0.21 13.32
#